data_AF-A0A3C1C3W7-F1
#
_entry.id   AF-A0A3C1C3W7-F1
#
_cell.length_a   1.000
_cell.length_b   1.000
_cell.length_c   1.000
_cell.angle_alpha   90.00
_cell.angle_beta   90.00
_cell.angle_gamma   90.00
#
_symmetry.space_group_name_H-M   'P 1'
#
loop_
_entity.id
_entity.type
_entity.pdbx_description
1 polymer ?
#
loop_
_entity_poly.entity_id
_entity_poly.type
_entity_poly.pdbx_seq_one_letter_code
_entity_poly.pdbx_strand_id
1 'polypeptide(L)'
;MRTRSVPPQKRPFPPLKDVAATQPVFDLENVSGTVVGFRCPSYVAGVNVPGDHLHFLSQDRSRGGHILAFEMVAGTVRVDGLDRFAMRLPATEDFAAADLARDRQADLQGVEKGKR
;
A
#
# COMPACT_ATOMS: atom_id res chain seq x y z
N MET A 1 15.19 6.30 -1.29
CA MET A 1 13.82 5.73 -1.35
C MET A 1 13.53 5.04 -0.03
N ARG A 2 12.35 5.28 0.55
CA ARG A 2 11.93 4.72 1.82
C ARG A 2 10.75 3.78 1.61
N THR A 3 10.89 2.52 1.99
CA THR A 3 9.87 1.47 1.83
C THR A 3 9.53 0.81 3.17
N ARG A 4 8.36 0.19 3.27
CA ARG A 4 7.98 -0.69 4.39
C ARG A 4 7.49 -2.04 3.91
N SER A 5 7.60 -3.04 4.78
CA SER A 5 6.99 -4.36 4.56
C SER A 5 6.27 -4.79 5.83
N VAL A 6 5.03 -5.27 5.72
CA VAL A 6 4.28 -5.75 6.88
C VAL A 6 4.68 -7.20 7.20
N PRO A 7 5.01 -7.53 8.46
CA PRO A 7 5.41 -8.88 8.83
C PRO A 7 4.22 -9.86 8.78
N PRO A 8 4.46 -11.18 8.66
CA PRO A 8 3.42 -12.19 8.76
C PRO A 8 2.65 -12.11 10.08
N GLN A 9 1.33 -12.25 10.03
CA GLN A 9 0.46 -12.24 11.20
C GLN A 9 -0.10 -13.64 11.49
N LYS A 10 -0.49 -13.88 12.73
CA LYS A 10 -1.19 -15.10 13.17
C LYS A 10 -2.52 -14.74 13.81
N ARG A 11 -3.48 -15.66 13.81
CA ARG A 11 -4.76 -15.45 14.50
C ARG A 11 -4.53 -15.35 16.04
N PRO A 12 -5.32 -14.53 16.75
CA PRO A 12 -6.31 -13.58 16.22
C PRO A 12 -5.61 -12.40 15.50
N PHE A 13 -6.08 -12.04 14.30
CA PHE A 13 -5.42 -11.01 13.51
C PHE A 13 -5.64 -9.62 14.10
N PRO A 14 -4.57 -8.84 14.34
CA PRO A 14 -4.71 -7.47 14.79
C PRO A 14 -5.17 -6.55 13.64
N PRO A 15 -5.77 -5.38 13.95
CA PRO A 15 -5.99 -4.32 12.99
C PRO A 15 -4.71 -3.92 12.25
N LEU A 16 -4.82 -3.61 10.95
CA LEU A 16 -3.66 -3.28 10.11
C LEU A 16 -2.83 -2.10 10.66
N LYS A 17 -3.48 -1.11 11.29
CA LYS A 17 -2.78 0.02 11.91
C LYS A 17 -1.81 -0.38 13.01
N ASP A 18 -2.15 -1.42 13.77
CA ASP A 18 -1.33 -1.91 14.88
C ASP A 18 -0.12 -2.69 14.33
N VAL A 19 -0.32 -3.43 13.22
CA VAL A 19 0.77 -4.09 12.48
C VAL A 19 1.71 -3.06 11.88
N ALA A 20 1.15 -2.04 11.21
CA ALA A 20 1.93 -1.01 10.55
C ALA A 20 2.73 -0.15 11.53
N ALA A 21 2.28 0.00 12.77
CA ALA A 21 2.99 0.75 13.81
C ALA A 21 4.36 0.16 14.17
N THR A 22 4.55 -1.15 13.97
CA THR A 22 5.82 -1.87 14.26
C THR A 22 6.50 -2.43 13.01
N GLN A 23 6.03 -2.03 11.83
CA GLN A 23 6.54 -2.56 10.57
C GLN A 23 8.01 -2.16 10.34
N PRO A 24 8.85 -3.05 9.78
CA PRO A 24 10.17 -2.68 9.33
C PRO A 24 10.07 -1.64 8.21
N VAL A 25 10.90 -0.60 8.34
CA VAL A 25 11.10 0.45 7.35
C VAL A 25 12.54 0.37 6.86
N PHE A 26 12.72 0.52 5.55
CA PHE A 26 13.99 0.38 4.86
C PHE A 26 14.29 1.64 4.08
N ASP A 27 15.48 2.18 4.27
CA ASP A 27 16.02 3.28 3.48
C ASP A 27 16.98 2.70 2.44
N LEU A 28 16.65 2.91 1.17
CA LEU A 28 17.37 2.44 0.00
C LEU A 28 17.97 3.63 -0.73
N GLU A 29 19.30 3.70 -0.78
CA GLU A 29 20.05 4.74 -1.48
C GLU A 29 20.56 4.25 -2.82
N ASN A 30 20.57 5.14 -3.82
CA ASN A 30 21.12 4.88 -5.16
C ASN A 30 20.69 3.53 -5.77
N VAL A 31 19.40 3.20 -5.60
CA VAL A 31 18.84 1.91 -6.01
C VAL A 31 18.13 2.06 -7.36
N SER A 32 18.45 1.16 -8.30
CA SER A 32 17.71 1.00 -9.56
C SER A 32 16.61 -0.05 -9.39
N GLY A 33 15.45 0.18 -10.00
CA GLY A 33 14.33 -0.75 -9.91
C GLY A 33 13.07 -0.23 -10.58
N THR A 34 11.95 -0.87 -10.28
CA THR A 34 10.64 -0.54 -10.85
C THR A 34 9.69 -0.11 -9.74
N VAL A 35 8.99 1.00 -9.97
CA VAL A 35 7.86 1.45 -9.15
C VAL A 35 6.57 1.07 -9.88
N VAL A 36 5.64 0.43 -9.17
CA VAL A 36 4.33 0.02 -9.72
C VAL A 36 3.25 0.37 -8.72
N GLY A 37 2.11 0.84 -9.20
CA GLY A 37 0.97 1.10 -8.35
C GLY A 37 -0.18 1.76 -9.09
N PHE A 38 -1.12 2.30 -8.31
CA PHE A 38 -2.33 2.94 -8.82
C PHE A 38 -2.48 4.34 -8.25
N ARG A 39 -3.09 5.22 -9.05
CA ARG A 39 -3.65 6.48 -8.57
C ARG A 39 -5.17 6.37 -8.58
N CYS A 40 -5.77 6.38 -7.40
CA CYS A 40 -7.22 6.22 -7.26
C CYS A 40 -7.92 7.54 -6.90
N PRO A 41 -9.14 7.79 -7.43
CA PRO A 41 -9.94 8.95 -7.05
C PRO A 41 -10.42 8.87 -5.59
N SER A 42 -10.83 9.99 -5.00
CA SER A 42 -11.24 10.04 -3.58
C SER A 42 -12.46 9.18 -3.26
N TYR A 43 -13.40 9.05 -4.21
CA TYR A 43 -14.67 8.35 -4.01
C TYR A 43 -14.54 6.82 -3.89
N VAL A 44 -13.35 6.23 -4.10
CA VAL A 44 -13.14 4.79 -3.84
C VAL A 44 -12.64 4.50 -2.42
N ALA A 45 -12.66 5.50 -1.53
CA ALA A 45 -12.36 5.30 -0.11
C ALA A 45 -13.22 4.16 0.47
N GLY A 46 -12.58 3.27 1.24
CA GLY A 46 -13.20 2.06 1.78
C GLY A 46 -13.16 0.84 0.84
N VAL A 47 -12.96 1.05 -0.46
CA VAL A 47 -12.76 -0.02 -1.46
C VAL A 47 -11.30 -0.14 -1.87
N ASN A 48 -10.59 1.00 -2.00
CA ASN A 48 -9.17 1.07 -2.34
C ASN A 48 -8.52 2.26 -1.61
N VAL A 49 -7.23 2.52 -1.87
CA VAL A 49 -6.44 3.62 -1.28
C VAL A 49 -6.50 4.86 -2.17
N PRO A 50 -7.13 5.97 -1.73
CA PRO A 50 -7.17 7.20 -2.52
C PRO A 50 -5.78 7.85 -2.71
N GLY A 51 -5.57 8.45 -3.88
CA GLY A 51 -4.29 9.03 -4.27
C GLY A 51 -3.30 7.97 -4.77
N ASP A 52 -2.01 8.25 -4.65
CA ASP A 52 -0.94 7.35 -5.08
C ASP A 52 -0.72 6.24 -4.06
N HIS A 53 -0.87 4.98 -4.49
CA HIS A 53 -0.48 3.80 -3.75
C HIS A 53 0.55 3.03 -4.58
N LEU A 54 1.82 3.15 -4.19
CA LEU A 54 2.96 2.70 -4.98
C LEU A 54 3.82 1.70 -4.21
N HIS A 55 4.33 0.69 -4.90
CA HIS A 55 5.26 -0.31 -4.41
C HIS A 55 6.54 -0.28 -5.26
N PHE A 56 7.64 -0.71 -4.67
CA PHE A 56 8.95 -0.77 -5.33
C PHE A 56 9.48 -2.21 -5.34
N LEU A 57 10.19 -2.54 -6.41
CA LEU A 57 11.04 -3.73 -6.51
C LEU A 57 12.39 -3.35 -7.13
N SER A 58 13.49 -3.67 -6.45
CA SER A 58 14.84 -3.42 -6.95
C SER A 58 15.14 -4.27 -8.20
N GLN A 59 16.08 -3.81 -9.02
CA GLN A 59 16.44 -4.45 -10.28
C GLN A 59 16.96 -5.89 -10.11
N ASP A 60 17.71 -6.14 -9.04
CA ASP A 60 18.17 -7.47 -8.62
C ASP A 60 17.08 -8.30 -7.92
N ARG A 61 15.88 -7.74 -7.73
CA ARG A 61 14.72 -8.33 -7.05
C ARG A 61 14.96 -8.75 -5.61
N SER A 62 16.01 -8.23 -4.96
CA SER A 62 16.36 -8.58 -3.57
C SER A 62 15.67 -7.71 -2.53
N ARG A 63 15.24 -6.50 -2.91
CA ARG A 63 14.69 -5.46 -2.03
C ARG A 63 13.44 -4.85 -2.63
N GLY A 64 12.54 -4.38 -1.79
CA GLY A 64 11.29 -3.79 -2.23
C GLY A 64 10.37 -3.45 -1.07
N GLY A 65 9.12 -3.14 -1.40
CA GLY A 65 8.08 -2.90 -0.43
C GLY A 65 7.13 -1.79 -0.85
N HIS A 66 6.19 -1.49 0.04
CA HIS A 66 5.29 -0.36 -0.11
C HIS A 66 6.07 0.95 0.09
N ILE A 67 5.93 1.92 -0.82
CA ILE A 67 6.70 3.16 -0.82
C ILE A 67 6.08 4.17 0.15
N LEU A 68 6.90 4.68 1.08
CA LEU A 68 6.54 5.79 1.96
C LEU A 68 7.00 7.14 1.40
N ALA A 69 8.17 7.18 0.76
CA ALA A 69 8.74 8.35 0.11
C ALA A 69 9.83 7.93 -0.88
N PHE A 70 10.05 8.72 -1.93
CA PHE A 70 11.20 8.54 -2.80
C PHE A 70 11.54 9.82 -3.55
N GLU A 71 12.79 9.89 -3.99
CA GLU A 71 13.27 10.87 -4.96
C GLU A 71 13.78 10.07 -6.16
N MET A 72 13.53 10.58 -7.37
CA MET A 72 13.96 9.95 -8.62
C MET A 72 14.99 10.85 -9.29
N VAL A 73 16.20 10.33 -9.48
CA VAL A 73 17.26 11.03 -10.21
C VAL A 73 17.00 11.00 -11.71
N ALA A 74 16.65 9.82 -12.24
CA ALA A 74 16.29 9.61 -13.63
C ALA A 74 15.39 8.38 -13.76
N GLY A 75 14.53 8.36 -14.78
CA GLY A 75 13.63 7.23 -15.04
C GLY A 75 12.63 7.53 -16.14
N THR A 76 11.82 6.53 -16.48
CA THR A 76 10.69 6.68 -17.40
C THR A 76 9.41 6.40 -16.65
N VAL A 77 8.43 7.30 -16.78
CA VAL A 77 7.08 7.11 -16.23
C VAL A 77 6.16 6.68 -17.37
N ARG A 78 5.39 5.62 -17.14
CA ARG A 78 4.32 5.17 -18.04
C ARG A 78 3.03 5.13 -17.24
N VAL A 79 1.96 5.65 -17.83
CA VAL A 79 0.63 5.72 -17.21
C VAL A 79 -0.35 5.06 -18.17
N ASP A 80 -1.23 4.24 -17.62
CA ASP A 80 -2.35 3.64 -18.33
C ASP A 80 -3.66 4.14 -17.71
N GLY A 81 -4.57 4.63 -18.56
CA GLY A 81 -5.85 5.18 -18.13
C GLY A 81 -6.88 4.07 -17.99
N LEU A 82 -7.34 3.82 -16.77
CA LEU A 82 -8.31 2.77 -16.48
C LEU A 82 -9.71 3.39 -16.26
N ASP A 83 -10.67 3.02 -17.11
CA ASP A 83 -12.07 3.46 -17.02
C ASP A 83 -13.01 2.39 -16.41
N ARG A 84 -12.46 1.20 -16.11
CA ARG A 84 -13.19 0.08 -15.53
C ARG A 84 -12.58 -0.38 -14.22
N PHE A 85 -13.44 -0.58 -13.23
CA PHE A 85 -13.10 -1.19 -11.95
C PHE A 85 -13.94 -2.47 -11.77
N ALA A 86 -13.28 -3.57 -11.42
CA ALA A 86 -13.93 -4.84 -11.12
C ALA A 86 -13.58 -5.26 -9.69
N MET A 87 -14.62 -5.55 -8.88
CA MET A 87 -14.47 -5.97 -7.50
C MET A 87 -14.95 -7.40 -7.35
N ARG A 88 -14.11 -8.24 -6.74
CA ARG A 88 -14.48 -9.59 -6.32
C ARG A 88 -14.52 -9.65 -4.81
N LEU A 89 -15.68 -9.94 -4.25
CA LEU A 89 -15.85 -10.08 -2.81
C LEU A 89 -15.31 -11.44 -2.34
N PRO A 90 -14.60 -11.50 -1.20
CA PRO A 90 -14.24 -12.77 -0.57
C PRO A 90 -15.50 -13.52 -0.11
N ALA A 91 -15.59 -14.81 -0.46
CA ALA A 91 -16.66 -15.69 0.01
C ALA A 91 -16.23 -16.41 1.29
N THR A 92 -15.96 -15.65 2.36
CA THR A 92 -15.49 -16.18 3.66
C THR A 92 -16.34 -15.65 4.82
N GLU A 93 -16.44 -16.42 5.90
CA GLU A 93 -17.13 -16.00 7.12
C GLU A 93 -16.50 -14.75 7.75
N ASP A 94 -15.16 -14.67 7.77
CA ASP A 94 -14.44 -13.49 8.29
C ASP A 94 -14.87 -12.20 7.56
N PHE A 95 -15.07 -12.26 6.23
CA PHE A 95 -15.49 -11.09 5.45
C PHE A 95 -16.98 -10.78 5.66
N ALA A 96 -17.84 -11.82 5.72
CA ALA A 96 -19.26 -11.66 5.97
C ALA A 96 -19.58 -11.07 7.35
N ALA A 97 -18.76 -11.39 8.36
CA ALA A 97 -18.90 -10.89 9.72
C ALA A 97 -18.21 -9.54 9.98
N ALA A 98 -17.41 -9.03 9.03
CA ALA A 98 -16.67 -7.79 9.21
C ALA A 98 -17.60 -6.57 9.16
N ASP A 99 -17.57 -5.73 10.20
CA ASP A 99 -18.18 -4.40 10.14
C ASP A 99 -17.32 -3.49 9.24
N LEU A 100 -17.77 -3.26 8.01
CA LEU A 100 -17.12 -2.40 7.02
C LEU A 100 -17.79 -1.03 6.90
N ALA A 101 -18.84 -0.75 7.67
CA ALA A 101 -19.55 0.53 7.64
C ALA A 101 -18.84 1.61 8.47
N ARG A 102 -17.96 1.21 9.41
CA ARG A 102 -17.16 2.13 10.21
C ARG A 102 -16.17 2.91 9.34
N ASP A 103 -16.16 4.23 9.47
CA ASP A 103 -15.12 5.07 8.88
C ASP A 103 -13.75 4.74 9.51
N ARG A 104 -12.82 4.31 8.65
CA ARG A 104 -11.43 3.97 8.97
C ARG A 104 -10.44 4.80 8.14
N GLN A 105 -10.87 5.92 7.57
CA GLN A 105 -10.03 6.73 6.69
C GLN A 105 -8.77 7.25 7.40
N ALA A 106 -8.88 7.63 8.67
CA ALA A 106 -7.73 8.03 9.49
C ALA A 106 -6.77 6.86 9.73
N ASP A 107 -7.28 5.66 10.03
CA ASP A 107 -6.49 4.44 10.20
C ASP A 107 -5.76 4.10 8.88
N LEU A 108 -6.44 4.20 7.74
CA LEU A 108 -5.86 3.96 6.42
C LEU A 108 -4.71 4.93 6.10
N GLN A 109 -4.91 6.23 6.35
CA GLN A 109 -3.86 7.23 6.13
C GLN A 109 -2.65 6.99 7.01
N GLY A 110 -2.86 6.58 8.27
CA GLY A 110 -1.77 6.25 9.19
C GLY A 110 -0.95 5.02 8.80
N VAL A 111 -1.55 4.10 8.03
CA VAL A 111 -0.89 2.89 7.51
C VAL A 111 -0.15 3.15 6.19
N GLU A 112 -0.81 3.83 5.25
CA GLU A 112 -0.37 3.94 3.85
C GLU A 112 0.52 5.16 3.58
N LYS A 113 0.67 6.09 4.52
CA LYS A 113 1.53 7.28 4.35
C LYS A 113 2.60 7.33 5.42
N GLY A 114 3.83 7.61 5.01
CA GLY A 114 4.89 7.97 5.96
C GLY A 114 4.52 9.26 6.68
N LYS A 115 4.77 9.33 7.99
CA LYS A 115 4.76 10.63 8.69
C LYS A 115 5.82 11.51 8.04
N ARG A 116 5.41 12.69 7.56
CA ARG A 116 6.31 13.73 7.06
C ARG A 116 7.28 14.18 8.14
#